data_AF-A0A972X9L4-F1
#
_entry.id   AF-A0A972X9L4-F1
#
_cell.length_a   1.000
_cell.length_b   1.000
_cell.length_c   1.000
_cell.angle_alpha   90.00
_cell.angle_beta   90.00
_cell.angle_gamma   90.00
#
_symmetry.space_group_name_H-M   'P 1'
#
loop_
_entity.id
_entity.type
_entity.pdbx_description
1 polymer ?
#
loop_
_entity_poly.entity_id
_entity_poly.type
_entity_poly.pdbx_seq_one_letter_code
_entity_poly.pdbx_strand_id
1 'polypeptide(L)'
;MKIAFACQHCAKPLVVDAALAGRTGRCRHCKQRLVVPDGQRESGGSRQAASGKGSADGARPAAQAPVADWRTAVASQLVPPAGRSAAPAGRSAAPAGRSAAPASRADAGPTADTTGSYKLRPVTPVRAPALDTPDWDDIELGAPIAPTQATAFTQPATPPAKRSATPSATPSATRTAESGPSPVFLAYRMFFSLLARGTAWISETSYTVSFIIIILSIASGMIGRHSLAALGCGTIIVLNLIGLSGDIASLVTLSFRKNPLRGALFLVPPFTLYYLWSDWQRYRETVSRMRIPLVTLAVVVAAYLFVPWLHGGKDGTGPLGASVVNRAMGTLEENLGSPRAAVDEGLKAARSWLREMPLPVPSSPPDSDGTNQPAHGRGP
;
A
#
# COMPACT_ATOMS: atom_id res chain seq x y z
N MET A 1 -9.41 -14.04 7.70
CA MET A 1 -10.21 -13.86 8.94
C MET A 1 -9.38 -13.04 9.92
N LYS A 2 -9.99 -12.22 10.79
CA LYS A 2 -9.26 -11.40 11.77
C LYS A 2 -9.48 -11.94 13.19
N ILE A 3 -8.44 -11.95 14.01
CA ILE A 3 -8.48 -12.34 15.43
C ILE A 3 -8.29 -11.06 16.26
N ALA A 4 -9.16 -10.83 17.23
CA ALA A 4 -9.05 -9.73 18.20
C ALA A 4 -8.60 -10.29 19.55
N PHE A 5 -7.56 -9.70 20.14
CA PHE A 5 -7.07 -10.04 21.49
C PHE A 5 -6.39 -8.84 22.14
N ALA A 6 -6.26 -8.82 23.47
CA ALA A 6 -5.60 -7.73 24.18
C ALA A 6 -4.11 -7.99 24.39
N CYS A 7 -3.28 -6.94 24.34
CA CYS A 7 -1.86 -7.06 24.67
C CYS A 7 -1.67 -7.37 26.17
N GLN A 8 -0.93 -8.43 26.50
CA GLN A 8 -0.65 -8.84 27.88
C GLN A 8 0.08 -7.77 28.73
N HIS A 9 0.78 -6.83 28.11
CA HIS A 9 1.54 -5.79 28.83
C HIS A 9 0.79 -4.47 29.01
N CYS A 10 -0.07 -4.08 28.07
CA CYS A 10 -0.71 -2.76 28.09
C CYS A 10 -2.22 -2.79 27.92
N ALA A 11 -2.83 -3.98 27.91
CA ALA A 11 -4.27 -4.24 27.77
C ALA A 11 -4.98 -3.67 26.53
N LYS A 12 -4.27 -2.94 25.66
CA LYS A 12 -4.86 -2.39 24.43
C LYS A 12 -5.29 -3.50 23.46
N PRO A 13 -6.50 -3.39 22.87
CA PRO A 13 -6.99 -4.39 21.92
C PRO A 13 -6.19 -4.33 20.62
N LEU A 14 -5.86 -5.51 20.09
CA LEU A 14 -5.12 -5.70 18.85
C LEU A 14 -5.96 -6.58 17.93
N VAL A 15 -6.16 -6.13 16.69
CA VAL A 15 -6.81 -6.91 15.63
C VAL A 15 -5.74 -7.29 14.62
N VAL A 16 -5.49 -8.58 14.48
CA VAL A 16 -4.49 -9.12 13.54
C VAL A 16 -5.11 -10.14 12.60
N ASP A 17 -4.44 -10.42 11.49
CA ASP A 17 -4.86 -11.47 10.57
C ASP A 17 -4.67 -12.85 11.20
N ALA A 18 -5.60 -13.77 10.98
CA ALA A 18 -5.54 -15.14 11.46
C ALA A 18 -4.30 -15.89 10.96
N ALA A 19 -3.71 -15.48 9.83
CA ALA A 19 -2.45 -16.03 9.34
C ALA A 19 -1.24 -15.75 10.25
N LEU A 20 -1.38 -14.84 11.22
CA LEU A 20 -0.34 -14.50 12.21
C LEU A 20 -0.52 -15.23 13.54
N ALA A 21 -1.54 -16.07 13.68
CA ALA A 21 -1.75 -16.93 14.84
C ALA A 21 -0.49 -17.77 15.14
N GLY A 22 -0.10 -17.84 16.42
CA GLY A 22 1.07 -18.58 16.88
C GLY A 22 2.42 -17.90 16.63
N ARG A 23 2.45 -16.79 15.86
CA ARG A 23 3.70 -16.06 15.59
C ARG A 23 4.02 -15.06 16.69
N THR A 24 5.32 -14.91 17.00
CA THR A 24 5.79 -13.84 17.88
C THR A 24 5.85 -12.52 17.13
N GLY A 25 5.14 -11.50 17.64
CA GLY A 25 5.16 -10.13 17.16
C GLY A 25 5.59 -9.14 18.25
N ARG A 26 5.44 -7.83 17.97
CA ARG A 26 5.59 -6.75 18.96
C ARG A 26 4.30 -5.94 19.02
N CYS A 27 3.88 -5.53 20.22
CA CYS A 27 2.71 -4.66 20.40
C CYS A 27 2.92 -3.32 19.70
N ARG A 28 1.92 -2.83 18.95
CA ARG A 28 2.02 -1.51 18.30
C ARG A 28 2.10 -0.35 19.30
N HIS A 29 1.54 -0.52 20.50
CA HIS A 29 1.50 0.49 21.55
C HIS A 29 2.72 0.45 22.47
N CYS A 30 2.93 -0.63 23.23
CA CYS A 30 4.01 -0.70 24.22
C CYS A 30 5.33 -1.29 23.70
N LYS A 31 5.39 -1.73 22.44
CA LYS A 31 6.57 -2.34 21.78
C LYS A 31 7.10 -3.64 22.40
N GLN A 32 6.49 -4.14 23.47
CA GLN A 32 6.84 -5.43 24.08
C GLN A 32 6.53 -6.59 23.14
N ARG A 33 7.31 -7.67 23.27
CA ARG A 33 7.14 -8.89 22.48
C ARG A 33 5.86 -9.61 22.94
N LEU A 34 5.04 -10.04 21.99
CA LEU A 34 3.80 -10.77 22.27
C LEU A 34 3.70 -11.97 21.34
N VAL A 35 3.03 -13.02 21.79
CA VAL A 35 2.63 -14.15 20.94
C VAL A 35 1.17 -13.92 20.56
N VAL A 36 0.87 -13.95 19.26
CA VAL A 36 -0.53 -13.93 18.82
C VAL A 36 -1.14 -15.27 19.20
N PRO A 37 -2.21 -15.31 20.01
CA PRO A 37 -2.81 -16.58 20.41
C PRO A 37 -3.23 -17.35 19.16
N ASP A 38 -2.92 -18.65 19.15
CA ASP A 38 -3.50 -19.56 18.18
C ASP A 38 -5.00 -19.50 18.37
N GLY A 39 -5.72 -18.98 17.37
CA GLY A 39 -7.17 -18.90 17.41
C GLY A 39 -7.74 -20.31 17.47
N GLN A 40 -7.77 -20.91 18.66
CA GLN A 40 -8.50 -22.13 18.88
C GLN A 40 -9.93 -21.82 18.47
N ARG A 41 -10.45 -22.65 17.57
CA ARG A 41 -11.84 -22.72 17.18
C ARG A 41 -12.68 -23.11 18.41
N GLU A 42 -12.79 -22.23 19.39
CA GLU A 42 -13.73 -22.39 20.49
C GLU A 42 -15.09 -21.87 20.03
N SER A 43 -15.80 -22.68 19.26
CA SER A 43 -17.28 -22.67 19.16
C SER A 43 -17.75 -23.79 18.24
N GLY A 44 -17.59 -25.02 18.70
CA GLY A 44 -18.20 -26.22 18.15
C GLY A 44 -18.60 -27.16 19.29
N GLY A 45 -19.63 -26.76 20.04
CA GLY A 45 -20.35 -27.46 21.11
C GLY A 45 -19.85 -28.83 21.60
N SER A 46 -19.19 -28.84 22.76
CA SER A 46 -19.17 -30.01 23.63
C SER A 46 -20.48 -30.06 24.44
N ARG A 47 -21.45 -30.86 23.98
CA ARG A 47 -22.48 -31.42 24.86
C ARG A 47 -21.81 -32.55 25.65
N GLN A 48 -21.60 -32.32 26.95
CA GLN A 48 -21.35 -33.39 27.90
C GLN A 48 -22.54 -34.36 27.90
N ALA A 49 -22.32 -35.58 27.42
CA ALA A 49 -23.15 -36.73 27.73
C ALA A 49 -22.32 -37.69 28.59
N ALA A 50 -22.83 -37.95 29.78
CA ALA A 50 -22.35 -38.98 30.69
C ALA A 50 -22.60 -40.38 30.10
N SER A 51 -21.56 -41.22 30.08
CA SER A 51 -21.56 -42.69 30.11
C SER A 51 -20.11 -43.10 29.77
N GLY A 52 -19.33 -43.82 30.56
CA GLY A 52 -19.58 -45.16 31.07
C GLY A 52 -18.27 -45.96 30.91
N LYS A 53 -17.60 -46.20 32.04
CA LYS A 53 -16.85 -47.42 32.44
C LYS A 53 -16.45 -48.44 31.35
N GLY A 54 -15.16 -48.76 31.25
CA GLY A 54 -14.69 -50.12 30.92
C GLY A 54 -13.47 -50.30 29.98
N SER A 55 -12.44 -50.96 30.52
CA SER A 55 -11.44 -51.87 29.90
C SER A 55 -10.42 -51.42 28.84
N ALA A 56 -9.17 -51.39 29.28
CA ALA A 56 -8.03 -52.26 28.93
C ALA A 56 -7.79 -52.75 27.48
N ASP A 57 -6.52 -52.60 27.09
CA ASP A 57 -5.68 -53.38 26.17
C ASP A 57 -5.97 -53.41 24.66
N GLY A 58 -4.97 -52.99 23.87
CA GLY A 58 -4.90 -53.26 22.43
C GLY A 58 -3.89 -52.41 21.66
N ALA A 59 -2.83 -53.06 21.17
CA ALA A 59 -1.74 -52.49 20.39
C ALA A 59 -2.11 -52.07 18.94
N ARG A 60 -1.33 -51.11 18.39
CA ARG A 60 -0.87 -50.82 16.98
C ARG A 60 -1.74 -51.31 15.77
N PRO A 61 -1.73 -50.66 14.55
CA PRO A 61 -0.75 -49.71 14.04
C PRO A 61 -1.27 -48.54 13.16
N ALA A 62 -0.30 -47.76 12.67
CA ALA A 62 -0.41 -46.59 11.83
C ALA A 62 -1.28 -46.78 10.56
N ALA A 63 -2.22 -45.86 10.35
CA ALA A 63 -2.91 -45.66 9.08
C ALA A 63 -2.84 -44.16 8.72
N GLN A 64 -2.31 -43.91 7.53
CA GLN A 64 -2.16 -42.60 6.91
C GLN A 64 -3.53 -42.00 6.60
N ALA A 65 -3.74 -40.73 6.97
CA ALA A 65 -4.93 -39.98 6.60
C ALA A 65 -4.87 -39.58 5.11
N PRO A 66 -6.00 -39.65 4.37
CA PRO A 66 -6.03 -39.26 2.96
C PRO A 66 -5.96 -37.74 2.82
N VAL A 67 -5.12 -37.29 1.90
CA VAL A 67 -5.02 -35.90 1.46
C VAL A 67 -6.33 -35.55 0.76
N ALA A 68 -7.09 -34.61 1.33
CA ALA A 68 -8.36 -34.16 0.75
C ALA A 68 -8.12 -33.50 -0.62
N ASP A 69 -8.69 -34.10 -1.66
CA ASP A 69 -8.55 -33.65 -3.05
C ASP A 69 -9.43 -32.42 -3.30
N TRP A 70 -8.79 -31.25 -3.32
CA TRP A 70 -9.42 -29.94 -3.54
C TRP A 70 -10.12 -29.82 -4.90
N ARG A 71 -9.79 -30.70 -5.87
CA ARG A 71 -10.41 -30.70 -7.19
C ARG A 71 -11.90 -31.04 -7.12
N THR A 72 -12.29 -31.89 -6.18
CA THR A 72 -13.69 -32.27 -5.95
C THR A 72 -14.55 -31.11 -5.42
N ALA A 73 -13.94 -30.17 -4.68
CA ALA A 73 -14.63 -29.00 -4.13
C ALA A 73 -14.83 -27.87 -5.16
N VAL A 74 -13.99 -27.81 -6.20
CA VAL A 74 -14.08 -26.80 -7.27
C VAL A 74 -15.10 -27.22 -8.34
N ALA A 75 -15.22 -28.53 -8.63
CA ALA A 75 -16.16 -29.05 -9.61
C ALA A 75 -17.63 -28.79 -9.26
N SER A 76 -17.98 -28.68 -7.97
CA SER A 76 -19.34 -28.38 -7.51
C SER A 76 -19.78 -26.92 -7.69
N GLN A 77 -18.87 -25.99 -8.04
CA GLN A 77 -19.22 -24.57 -8.23
C GLN A 77 -19.50 -24.17 -9.69
N LEU A 78 -19.34 -25.09 -10.65
CA LEU A 78 -19.45 -24.80 -12.08
C LEU A 78 -20.74 -25.31 -12.73
N VAL A 79 -21.79 -25.60 -11.96
CA VAL A 79 -23.10 -25.95 -12.53
C VAL A 79 -23.86 -24.66 -12.87
N PRO A 80 -24.13 -24.36 -14.16
CA PRO A 80 -24.95 -23.21 -14.52
C PRO A 80 -26.43 -23.46 -14.19
N PRO A 81 -27.18 -22.43 -13.76
CA PRO A 81 -28.61 -22.56 -13.52
C PRO A 81 -29.36 -22.73 -14.86
N ALA A 82 -29.89 -23.93 -15.09
CA ALA A 82 -30.89 -24.18 -16.10
C ALA A 82 -32.26 -23.71 -15.60
N GLY A 83 -32.94 -22.82 -16.32
CA GLY A 83 -34.40 -22.67 -16.15
C GLY A 83 -35.05 -21.34 -16.53
N ARG A 84 -35.63 -21.32 -17.74
CA ARG A 84 -36.98 -20.84 -18.12
C ARG A 84 -37.32 -19.34 -18.01
N SER A 85 -37.69 -18.76 -19.16
CA SER A 85 -39.04 -18.22 -19.47
C SER A 85 -39.06 -17.81 -20.95
N ALA A 86 -39.70 -18.58 -21.84
CA ALA A 86 -41.12 -18.43 -22.25
C ALA A 86 -41.38 -17.12 -23.03
N ALA A 87 -41.34 -17.24 -24.36
CA ALA A 87 -41.84 -16.25 -25.31
C ALA A 87 -43.37 -16.37 -25.46
N PRO A 88 -44.08 -15.28 -25.81
CA PRO A 88 -45.34 -15.39 -26.52
C PRO A 88 -45.18 -15.01 -27.99
N ALA A 89 -45.66 -15.91 -28.84
CA ALA A 89 -45.93 -15.69 -30.25
C ALA A 89 -47.14 -14.76 -30.42
N GLY A 90 -47.06 -13.83 -31.38
CA GLY A 90 -48.18 -13.01 -31.82
C GLY A 90 -47.98 -12.57 -33.27
N ARG A 91 -48.77 -13.16 -34.18
CA ARG A 91 -48.84 -12.91 -35.62
C ARG A 91 -49.56 -11.59 -35.91
N SER A 92 -49.18 -10.92 -37.01
CA SER A 92 -50.05 -10.25 -38.01
C SER A 92 -49.13 -9.65 -39.08
N ALA A 93 -49.00 -10.26 -40.26
CA ALA A 93 -49.83 -10.06 -41.46
C ALA A 93 -49.69 -8.65 -42.06
N ALA A 94 -49.15 -8.62 -43.28
CA ALA A 94 -48.94 -7.47 -44.16
C ALA A 94 -50.28 -6.87 -44.68
N PRO A 95 -50.28 -5.76 -45.46
CA PRO A 95 -49.91 -5.88 -46.88
C PRO A 95 -49.11 -4.72 -47.47
N ALA A 96 -48.54 -5.03 -48.63
CA ALA A 96 -47.84 -4.14 -49.53
C ALA A 96 -48.72 -3.00 -50.07
N GLY A 97 -48.09 -1.85 -50.31
CA GLY A 97 -48.65 -0.75 -51.10
C GLY A 97 -47.52 0.10 -51.67
N ARG A 98 -47.28 -0.03 -52.99
CA ARG A 98 -46.41 0.83 -53.81
C ARG A 98 -46.89 2.28 -53.77
N SER A 99 -45.97 3.24 -53.87
CA SER A 99 -46.04 4.31 -54.90
C SER A 99 -44.81 5.21 -54.88
N ALA A 100 -44.51 5.72 -56.06
CA ALA A 100 -43.31 6.45 -56.46
C ALA A 100 -43.27 7.92 -55.95
N ALA A 101 -42.07 8.48 -56.10
CA ALA A 101 -41.65 9.90 -56.03
C ALA A 101 -42.60 10.88 -56.78
N PRO A 102 -42.48 12.25 -56.71
CA PRO A 102 -41.24 13.02 -56.44
C PRO A 102 -41.35 14.39 -55.70
N ALA A 103 -40.17 14.94 -55.44
CA ALA A 103 -39.77 16.37 -55.46
C ALA A 103 -40.44 17.46 -54.57
N SER A 104 -39.54 18.22 -53.93
CA SER A 104 -39.63 19.62 -53.49
C SER A 104 -40.53 19.95 -52.29
N ARG A 105 -39.96 20.55 -51.23
CA ARG A 105 -40.20 21.96 -50.84
C ARG A 105 -39.35 22.36 -49.62
N ALA A 106 -38.93 23.61 -49.65
CA ALA A 106 -38.13 24.34 -48.69
C ALA A 106 -38.84 24.63 -47.35
N ASP A 107 -38.02 25.08 -46.40
CA ASP A 107 -38.32 25.97 -45.27
C ASP A 107 -39.45 25.59 -44.30
N ALA A 108 -39.04 25.06 -43.14
CA ALA A 108 -39.71 25.32 -41.87
C ALA A 108 -38.70 25.13 -40.72
N GLY A 109 -38.57 26.15 -39.87
CA GLY A 109 -37.61 26.22 -38.78
C GLY A 109 -37.88 25.26 -37.61
N PRO A 110 -36.96 25.19 -36.64
CA PRO A 110 -37.06 24.26 -35.53
C PRO A 110 -38.01 24.80 -34.45
N THR A 111 -39.20 24.23 -34.35
CA THR A 111 -40.03 24.34 -33.14
C THR A 111 -39.52 23.35 -32.10
N ALA A 112 -38.92 23.91 -31.05
CA ALA A 112 -38.64 23.22 -29.81
C ALA A 112 -39.95 23.01 -29.05
N ASP A 113 -40.47 21.78 -29.05
CA ASP A 113 -41.33 21.31 -27.96
C ASP A 113 -41.42 19.79 -27.96
N THR A 114 -40.61 19.17 -27.12
CA THR A 114 -40.79 17.78 -26.69
C THR A 114 -40.35 17.67 -25.24
N THR A 115 -41.14 18.29 -24.36
CA THR A 115 -41.13 18.00 -22.92
C THR A 115 -41.74 16.62 -22.69
N GLY A 116 -40.91 15.59 -22.89
CA GLY A 116 -41.20 14.24 -22.44
C GLY A 116 -41.27 14.22 -20.92
N SER A 117 -42.49 14.19 -20.37
CA SER A 117 -42.76 13.96 -18.95
C SER A 117 -42.37 12.53 -18.57
N TYR A 118 -41.19 12.35 -17.97
CA TYR A 118 -40.80 11.08 -17.35
C TYR A 118 -41.45 11.01 -15.96
N LYS A 119 -42.48 10.17 -15.83
CA LYS A 119 -43.12 9.86 -14.56
C LYS A 119 -42.30 8.79 -13.83
N LEU A 120 -41.39 9.21 -12.95
CA LEU A 120 -40.63 8.30 -12.09
C LEU A 120 -41.59 7.52 -11.17
N ARG A 121 -41.43 6.20 -11.10
CA ARG A 121 -42.15 5.35 -10.14
C ARG A 121 -41.72 5.72 -8.70
N PRO A 122 -42.65 5.82 -7.75
CA PRO A 122 -42.30 6.03 -6.35
C PRO A 122 -41.50 4.82 -5.83
N VAL A 123 -40.25 5.06 -5.45
CA VAL A 123 -39.40 4.09 -4.77
C VAL A 123 -39.84 4.06 -3.31
N THR A 124 -40.48 2.98 -2.88
CA THR A 124 -40.71 2.71 -1.46
C THR A 124 -39.35 2.54 -0.76
N PRO A 125 -39.06 3.30 0.32
CA PRO A 125 -37.81 3.16 1.03
C PRO A 125 -37.75 1.78 1.68
N VAL A 126 -36.77 0.98 1.25
CA VAL A 126 -36.39 -0.25 1.95
C VAL A 126 -35.75 0.19 3.26
N ARG A 127 -36.35 -0.22 4.38
CA ARG A 127 -35.90 0.04 5.74
C ARG A 127 -34.51 -0.58 5.92
N ALA A 128 -33.47 0.25 5.86
CA ALA A 128 -32.12 -0.18 6.21
C ALA A 128 -32.08 -0.50 7.72
N PRO A 129 -31.53 -1.66 8.14
CA PRO A 129 -31.29 -1.91 9.55
C PRO A 129 -30.34 -0.85 10.10
N ALA A 130 -30.71 -0.26 11.24
CA ALA A 130 -29.92 0.75 11.92
C ALA A 130 -28.52 0.19 12.21
N LEU A 131 -27.52 0.81 11.60
CA LEU A 131 -26.13 0.57 11.93
C LEU A 131 -25.83 1.51 13.10
N ASP A 132 -25.64 0.96 14.30
CA ASP A 132 -25.14 1.71 15.46
C ASP A 132 -23.72 2.19 15.14
N THR A 133 -23.63 3.42 14.62
CA THR A 133 -22.37 4.15 14.58
C THR A 133 -22.13 4.72 15.97
N PRO A 134 -21.03 4.37 16.65
CA PRO A 134 -20.68 5.00 17.91
C PRO A 134 -20.54 6.51 17.69
N ASP A 135 -21.20 7.27 18.56
CA ASP A 135 -21.19 8.72 18.62
C ASP A 135 -19.76 9.21 18.89
N TRP A 136 -19.22 10.07 18.02
CA TRP A 136 -17.85 10.57 18.10
C TRP A 136 -17.76 11.99 18.67
N ASP A 137 -18.89 12.58 19.09
CA ASP A 137 -18.94 14.00 19.47
C ASP A 137 -18.53 14.31 20.92
N ASP A 138 -18.16 13.32 21.74
CA ASP A 138 -17.78 13.54 23.15
C ASP A 138 -16.26 13.46 23.45
N ILE A 139 -15.37 13.66 22.46
CA ILE A 139 -13.94 13.87 22.77
C ILE A 139 -13.70 15.36 23.06
N GLU A 140 -14.21 15.82 24.20
CA GLU A 140 -13.78 17.08 24.81
C GLU A 140 -12.29 16.99 25.20
N LEU A 141 -11.47 17.81 24.53
CA LEU A 141 -10.11 18.09 24.95
C LEU A 141 -10.14 18.87 26.27
N GLY A 142 -9.82 18.20 27.37
CA GLY A 142 -9.16 18.84 28.50
C GLY A 142 -9.80 18.67 29.86
N ALA A 143 -9.45 17.58 30.56
CA ALA A 143 -9.38 17.59 32.02
C ALA A 143 -8.32 16.59 32.52
N PRO A 144 -7.49 16.94 33.51
CA PRO A 144 -6.53 16.02 34.13
C PRO A 144 -7.26 15.05 35.06
N ILE A 145 -7.29 13.77 34.71
CA ILE A 145 -7.88 12.71 35.55
C ILE A 145 -6.86 12.31 36.63
N ALA A 146 -7.26 12.44 37.89
CA ALA A 146 -6.54 12.01 39.09
C ALA A 146 -6.36 10.48 39.13
N PRO A 147 -5.29 9.95 39.77
CA PRO A 147 -4.99 8.53 39.78
C PRO A 147 -6.04 7.74 40.58
N THR A 148 -6.88 6.97 39.87
CA THR A 148 -7.80 6.01 40.48
C THR A 148 -7.03 4.77 40.95
N GLN A 149 -7.30 4.37 42.19
CA GLN A 149 -6.63 3.30 42.93
C GLN A 149 -6.68 1.95 42.20
N ALA A 150 -5.53 1.29 42.13
CA ALA A 150 -5.39 -0.07 41.63
C ALA A 150 -6.06 -1.07 42.58
N THR A 151 -7.13 -1.72 42.12
CA THR A 151 -7.67 -2.91 42.76
C THR A 151 -6.72 -4.08 42.51
N ALA A 152 -6.19 -4.62 43.60
CA ALA A 152 -5.30 -5.77 43.61
C ALA A 152 -6.02 -7.01 43.07
N PHE A 153 -5.58 -7.50 41.91
CA PHE A 153 -6.03 -8.78 41.38
C PHE A 153 -5.27 -9.90 42.08
N THR A 154 -5.99 -10.70 42.87
CA THR A 154 -5.46 -11.86 43.58
C THR A 154 -5.08 -12.95 42.58
N GLN A 155 -3.77 -13.24 42.52
CA GLN A 155 -3.21 -14.32 41.70
C GLN A 155 -3.59 -15.68 42.30
N PRO A 156 -4.18 -16.63 41.55
CA PRO A 156 -4.45 -17.97 42.06
C PRO A 156 -3.14 -18.76 42.19
N ALA A 157 -3.01 -19.46 43.32
CA ALA A 157 -1.82 -20.19 43.75
C ALA A 157 -1.41 -21.30 42.76
N THR A 158 -0.16 -21.23 42.31
CA THR A 158 0.51 -22.26 41.51
C THR A 158 0.84 -23.49 42.39
N PRO A 159 0.58 -24.73 41.94
CA PRO A 159 0.95 -25.92 42.69
C PRO A 159 2.48 -26.14 42.77
N PRO A 160 2.97 -26.79 43.84
CA PRO A 160 4.40 -26.96 44.08
C PRO A 160 5.05 -27.89 43.05
N ALA A 161 5.96 -27.34 42.26
CA ALA A 161 6.75 -28.08 41.29
C ALA A 161 7.77 -29.00 41.99
N LYS A 162 7.78 -30.28 41.59
CA LYS A 162 8.75 -31.30 41.97
C LYS A 162 10.17 -30.84 41.63
N ARG A 163 10.99 -30.73 42.66
CA ARG A 163 12.44 -30.52 42.63
C ARG A 163 13.10 -31.65 41.85
N SER A 164 13.50 -31.38 40.61
CA SER A 164 14.28 -32.30 39.79
C SER A 164 15.64 -31.68 39.52
N ALA A 165 16.65 -32.42 39.97
CA ALA A 165 18.09 -32.36 39.73
C ALA A 165 18.68 -31.18 38.93
N THR A 166 19.62 -30.52 39.60
CA THR A 166 20.77 -29.74 39.11
C THR A 166 21.33 -30.23 37.77
N PRO A 167 21.30 -29.40 36.71
CA PRO A 167 22.16 -29.61 35.54
C PRO A 167 23.49 -28.88 35.74
N SER A 168 24.55 -29.61 35.45
CA SER A 168 25.95 -29.21 35.47
C SER A 168 26.23 -27.91 34.72
N ALA A 169 27.15 -27.14 35.30
CA ALA A 169 27.73 -25.91 34.76
C ALA A 169 28.13 -26.06 33.29
N THR A 170 27.39 -25.36 32.42
CA THR A 170 27.79 -25.14 31.03
C THR A 170 28.73 -23.93 31.00
N PRO A 171 29.89 -23.99 30.33
CA PRO A 171 30.86 -22.90 30.32
C PRO A 171 30.20 -21.65 29.75
N SER A 172 30.32 -20.56 30.52
CA SER A 172 29.92 -19.20 30.16
C SER A 172 30.52 -18.82 28.81
N ALA A 173 29.76 -19.04 27.74
CA ALA A 173 30.08 -18.52 26.43
C ALA A 173 30.15 -17.00 26.55
N THR A 174 31.37 -16.48 26.45
CA THR A 174 31.69 -15.06 26.36
C THR A 174 30.74 -14.43 25.35
N ARG A 175 29.74 -13.68 25.84
CA ARG A 175 28.88 -12.85 25.00
C ARG A 175 29.79 -11.83 24.33
N THR A 176 30.23 -12.13 23.12
CA THR A 176 30.78 -11.15 22.20
C THR A 176 29.80 -10.00 22.17
N ALA A 177 30.23 -8.84 22.67
CA ALA A 177 29.44 -7.63 22.69
C ALA A 177 28.93 -7.41 21.27
N GLU A 178 27.62 -7.62 21.05
CA GLU A 178 26.97 -7.35 19.79
C GLU A 178 27.18 -5.86 19.52
N SER A 179 28.06 -5.57 18.57
CA SER A 179 28.26 -4.21 18.08
C SER A 179 26.91 -3.72 17.58
N GLY A 180 26.38 -2.70 18.27
CA GLY A 180 25.12 -2.08 17.89
C GLY A 180 25.16 -1.63 16.42
N PRO A 181 23.98 -1.48 15.78
CA PRO A 181 23.91 -1.01 14.40
C PRO A 181 24.68 0.30 14.24
N SER A 182 25.58 0.35 13.25
CA SER A 182 26.44 1.50 13.03
C SER A 182 25.63 2.79 12.87
N PRO A 183 26.13 3.95 13.34
CA PRO A 183 25.43 5.23 13.25
C PRO A 183 25.09 5.59 11.79
N VAL A 184 25.94 5.19 10.85
CA VAL A 184 25.72 5.34 9.41
C VAL A 184 24.44 4.64 8.94
N PHE A 185 24.16 3.45 9.46
CA PHE A 185 22.96 2.70 9.09
C PHE A 185 21.68 3.34 9.65
N LEU A 186 21.75 3.99 10.81
CA LEU A 186 20.64 4.75 11.39
C LEU A 186 20.34 6.01 10.58
N ALA A 187 21.38 6.80 10.26
CA ALA A 187 21.30 7.96 9.38
C ALA A 187 20.68 7.61 8.02
N TYR A 188 21.15 6.51 7.42
CA TYR A 188 20.61 5.97 6.18
C TYR A 188 19.12 5.65 6.28
N ARG A 189 18.69 4.89 7.31
CA ARG A 189 17.27 4.55 7.47
C ARG A 189 16.41 5.79 7.68
N MET A 190 16.91 6.79 8.41
CA MET A 190 16.20 8.04 8.63
C MET A 190 16.00 8.80 7.31
N PHE A 191 17.05 8.96 6.52
CA PHE A 191 16.99 9.62 5.21
C PHE A 191 15.97 8.95 4.27
N PHE A 192 16.04 7.62 4.10
CA PHE A 192 15.10 6.90 3.23
C PHE A 192 13.66 6.93 3.76
N SER A 193 13.47 7.00 5.08
CA SER A 193 12.12 7.17 5.65
C SER A 193 11.54 8.55 5.38
N LEU A 194 12.38 9.60 5.39
CA LEU A 194 11.99 10.97 5.06
C LEU A 194 11.65 11.05 3.57
N LEU A 195 12.50 10.48 2.71
CA LEU A 195 12.32 10.49 1.27
C LEU A 195 11.06 9.73 0.84
N ALA A 196 10.75 8.60 1.49
CA ALA A 196 9.51 7.86 1.27
C ALA A 196 8.26 8.66 1.68
N ARG A 197 8.33 9.45 2.77
CA ARG A 197 7.22 10.33 3.19
C ARG A 197 7.04 11.51 2.23
N GLY A 198 8.13 12.15 1.83
CA GLY A 198 8.10 13.28 0.90
C GLY A 198 7.55 12.86 -0.46
N THR A 199 8.04 11.76 -1.03
CA THR A 199 7.55 11.23 -2.32
C THR A 199 6.07 10.82 -2.27
N ALA A 200 5.63 10.20 -1.18
CA ALA A 200 4.21 9.86 -1.00
C ALA A 200 3.33 11.13 -0.99
N TRP A 201 3.73 12.16 -0.25
CA TRP A 201 2.99 13.43 -0.19
C TRP A 201 2.95 14.15 -1.54
N ILE A 202 4.07 14.18 -2.27
CA ILE A 202 4.13 14.74 -3.62
C ILE A 202 3.19 13.99 -4.57
N SER A 203 3.21 12.66 -4.54
CA SER A 203 2.33 11.86 -5.39
C SER A 203 0.85 12.18 -5.10
N GLU A 204 0.45 12.17 -3.83
CA GLU A 204 -0.94 12.41 -3.42
C GLU A 204 -1.45 13.81 -3.79
N THR A 205 -0.63 14.83 -3.57
CA THR A 205 -0.95 16.22 -3.95
C THR A 205 -0.95 16.42 -5.47
N SER A 206 -0.05 15.77 -6.19
CA SER A 206 -0.01 15.87 -7.66
C SER A 206 -1.28 15.34 -8.33
N TYR A 207 -1.91 14.31 -7.74
CA TYR A 207 -3.14 13.73 -8.28
C TYR A 207 -4.35 14.65 -8.09
N THR A 208 -4.52 15.21 -6.90
CA THR A 208 -5.64 16.12 -6.62
C THR A 208 -5.53 17.38 -7.46
N VAL A 209 -4.33 17.96 -7.56
CA VAL A 209 -4.10 19.14 -8.40
C VAL A 209 -4.26 18.81 -9.88
N SER A 210 -3.73 17.68 -10.38
CA SER A 210 -3.94 17.26 -11.78
C SER A 210 -5.42 17.11 -12.11
N PHE A 211 -6.21 16.52 -11.22
CA PHE A 211 -7.64 16.32 -11.45
C PHE A 211 -8.39 17.65 -11.61
N ILE A 212 -8.09 18.63 -10.77
CA ILE A 212 -8.66 19.99 -10.86
C ILE A 212 -8.26 20.63 -12.20
N ILE A 213 -7.00 20.53 -12.60
CA ILE A 213 -6.50 21.11 -13.86
C ILE A 213 -7.14 20.42 -15.08
N ILE A 214 -7.40 19.11 -15.01
CA ILE A 214 -8.14 18.38 -16.06
C ILE A 214 -9.54 18.97 -16.24
N ILE A 215 -10.29 19.15 -15.15
CA ILE A 215 -11.65 19.74 -15.21
C ILE A 215 -11.60 21.14 -15.81
N LEU A 216 -10.66 21.99 -15.35
CA LEU A 216 -10.49 23.34 -15.87
C LEU A 216 -10.08 23.36 -17.35
N SER A 217 -9.26 22.41 -17.79
CA SER A 217 -8.85 22.26 -19.19
C SER A 217 -10.03 21.89 -20.09
N ILE A 218 -10.85 20.93 -19.66
CA ILE A 218 -12.06 20.50 -20.37
C ILE A 218 -13.06 21.67 -20.46
N ALA A 219 -13.32 22.34 -19.34
CA ALA A 219 -14.20 23.51 -19.31
C ALA A 219 -13.71 24.63 -20.24
N SER A 220 -12.40 24.90 -20.24
CA SER A 220 -11.78 25.88 -21.14
C SER A 220 -11.93 25.50 -22.61
N GLY A 221 -11.82 24.20 -22.93
CA GLY A 221 -12.08 23.67 -24.26
C GLY A 221 -13.54 23.86 -24.70
N MET A 222 -14.50 23.63 -23.80
CA MET A 222 -15.93 23.86 -24.08
C MET A 222 -16.27 25.33 -24.31
N ILE A 223 -15.55 26.26 -23.69
CA ILE A 223 -15.72 27.71 -23.88
C ILE A 223 -15.07 28.19 -25.20
N GLY A 224 -14.33 27.35 -25.90
CA GLY A 224 -13.60 27.71 -27.13
C GLY A 224 -12.26 28.42 -26.87
N ARG A 225 -11.79 28.45 -25.61
CA ARG A 225 -10.47 29.00 -25.26
C ARG A 225 -9.39 27.94 -25.42
N HIS A 226 -9.02 27.70 -26.68
CA HIS A 226 -8.08 26.64 -27.05
C HIS A 226 -6.67 26.82 -26.43
N SER A 227 -6.21 28.06 -26.22
CA SER A 227 -4.91 28.34 -25.58
C SER A 227 -4.87 27.89 -24.11
N LEU A 228 -5.95 28.10 -23.36
CA LEU A 228 -6.07 27.66 -21.97
C LEU A 228 -6.17 26.14 -21.88
N ALA A 229 -6.90 25.50 -22.82
CA ALA A 229 -6.97 24.05 -22.89
C ALA A 229 -5.59 23.43 -23.19
N ALA A 230 -4.82 24.02 -24.11
CA ALA A 230 -3.46 23.57 -24.44
C ALA A 230 -2.49 23.75 -23.26
N LEU A 231 -2.54 24.91 -22.58
CA LEU A 231 -1.74 25.17 -21.39
C LEU A 231 -2.06 24.16 -20.29
N GLY A 232 -3.35 23.95 -20.01
CA GLY A 232 -3.80 22.99 -19.01
C GLY A 232 -3.37 21.57 -19.33
N CYS A 233 -3.48 21.12 -20.59
CA CYS A 233 -2.94 19.83 -21.04
C CYS A 233 -1.43 19.71 -20.79
N GLY A 234 -0.65 20.74 -21.12
CA GLY A 234 0.78 20.79 -20.82
C GLY A 234 1.08 20.66 -19.33
N THR A 235 0.35 21.40 -18.49
CA THR A 235 0.50 21.32 -17.02
C THR A 235 0.15 19.94 -16.48
N ILE A 236 -0.89 19.29 -17.01
CA ILE A 236 -1.27 17.92 -16.63
C ILE A 236 -0.15 16.93 -16.95
N ILE A 237 0.47 17.04 -18.13
CA ILE A 237 1.60 16.18 -18.50
C ILE A 237 2.76 16.37 -17.52
N VAL A 238 3.14 17.62 -17.22
CA VAL A 238 4.24 17.92 -16.29
C VAL A 238 3.94 17.40 -14.88
N LEU A 239 2.75 17.64 -14.33
CA LEU A 239 2.38 17.16 -12.99
C LEU A 239 2.36 15.63 -12.91
N ASN A 240 1.81 14.94 -13.91
CA ASN A 240 1.80 13.48 -13.92
C ASN A 240 3.22 12.90 -14.04
N LEU A 241 4.12 13.56 -14.78
CA LEU A 241 5.54 13.18 -14.83
C LEU A 241 6.24 13.36 -13.48
N ILE A 242 5.96 14.46 -12.76
CA ILE A 242 6.47 14.68 -11.40
C ILE A 242 5.96 13.58 -10.46
N GLY A 243 4.65 13.29 -10.47
CA GLY A 243 4.05 12.22 -9.67
C GLY A 243 4.65 10.85 -9.98
N LEU A 244 4.78 10.52 -11.27
CA LEU A 244 5.40 9.28 -11.73
C LEU A 244 6.87 9.17 -11.29
N SER A 245 7.62 10.26 -11.35
CA SER A 245 9.01 10.28 -10.86
C SER A 245 9.09 10.02 -9.35
N GLY A 246 8.14 10.54 -8.56
CA GLY A 246 8.03 10.27 -7.13
C GLY A 246 7.73 8.80 -6.83
N ASP A 247 6.84 8.19 -7.61
CA ASP A 247 6.55 6.76 -7.51
C ASP A 247 7.77 5.91 -7.89
N ILE A 248 8.51 6.28 -8.94
CA ILE A 248 9.74 5.58 -9.36
C ILE A 248 10.79 5.69 -8.26
N ALA A 249 10.99 6.88 -7.69
CA ALA A 249 11.90 7.09 -6.58
C ALA A 249 11.50 6.22 -5.37
N SER A 250 10.22 6.17 -5.02
CA SER A 250 9.69 5.30 -3.97
C SER A 250 9.99 3.82 -4.24
N LEU A 251 9.82 3.37 -5.48
CA LEU A 251 10.13 2.00 -5.91
C LEU A 251 11.62 1.68 -5.76
N VAL A 252 12.50 2.61 -6.15
CA VAL A 252 13.95 2.51 -5.96
C VAL A 252 14.30 2.46 -4.46
N THR A 253 13.73 3.33 -3.63
CA THR A 253 13.99 3.35 -2.18
C THR A 253 13.61 2.04 -1.48
N LEU A 254 12.54 1.37 -1.93
CA LEU A 254 12.09 0.08 -1.39
C LEU A 254 13.10 -1.05 -1.63
N SER A 255 13.83 -0.98 -2.74
CA SER A 255 14.90 -1.93 -3.09
C SER A 255 16.14 -1.71 -2.20
N PHE A 256 16.51 -0.45 -1.98
CA PHE A 256 17.62 -0.04 -1.12
C PHE A 256 17.42 -0.41 0.36
N ARG A 257 16.17 -0.40 0.86
CA ARG A 257 15.85 -0.67 2.27
C ARG A 257 16.21 -2.08 2.76
N LYS A 258 16.24 -3.10 1.87
CA LYS A 258 16.58 -4.49 2.25
C LYS A 258 18.08 -4.72 2.24
N ASN A 259 18.74 -4.34 1.14
CA ASN A 259 20.17 -4.50 0.93
C ASN A 259 20.64 -3.41 -0.04
N PRO A 260 21.67 -2.62 0.30
CA PRO A 260 22.15 -1.55 -0.58
C PRO A 260 22.66 -2.10 -1.92
N LEU A 261 23.28 -3.28 -1.90
CA LEU A 261 23.79 -3.96 -3.08
C LEU A 261 22.65 -4.44 -4.01
N ARG A 262 21.51 -4.87 -3.46
CA ARG A 262 20.30 -5.15 -4.25
C ARG A 262 19.69 -3.88 -4.82
N GLY A 263 19.71 -2.78 -4.06
CA GLY A 263 19.30 -1.47 -4.55
C GLY A 263 20.15 -0.99 -5.72
N ALA A 264 21.47 -1.19 -5.66
CA ALA A 264 22.38 -0.86 -6.76
C ALA A 264 22.11 -1.73 -8.01
N LEU A 265 21.92 -3.04 -7.83
CA LEU A 265 21.52 -3.94 -8.93
C LEU A 265 20.17 -3.56 -9.53
N PHE A 266 19.26 -2.99 -8.73
CA PHE A 266 17.96 -2.52 -9.21
C PHE A 266 18.08 -1.36 -10.21
N LEU A 267 19.17 -0.60 -10.21
CA LEU A 267 19.40 0.48 -11.19
C LEU A 267 19.81 -0.04 -12.58
N VAL A 268 20.14 -1.33 -12.70
CA VAL A 268 20.55 -1.95 -13.96
C VAL A 268 19.32 -2.59 -14.63
N PRO A 269 18.81 -2.04 -15.75
CA PRO A 269 17.51 -2.40 -16.33
C PRO A 269 17.15 -3.90 -16.43
N PRO A 270 18.05 -4.80 -16.90
CA PRO A 270 17.73 -6.23 -16.96
C PRO A 270 17.49 -6.85 -15.57
N PHE A 271 18.23 -6.41 -14.55
CA PHE A 271 18.05 -6.90 -13.18
C PHE A 271 16.81 -6.28 -12.51
N THR A 272 16.46 -5.05 -12.86
CA THR A 272 15.24 -4.37 -12.36
C THR A 272 14.00 -5.19 -12.65
N LEU A 273 13.84 -5.67 -13.89
CA LEU A 273 12.71 -6.50 -14.32
C LEU A 273 12.69 -7.85 -13.61
N TYR A 274 13.84 -8.52 -13.50
CA TYR A 274 13.96 -9.77 -12.74
C TYR A 274 13.53 -9.59 -11.27
N TYR A 275 13.97 -8.51 -10.61
CA TYR A 275 13.58 -8.22 -9.24
C TYR A 275 12.09 -7.89 -9.09
N LEU A 276 11.55 -7.06 -9.99
CA LEU A 276 10.11 -6.73 -10.03
C LEU A 276 9.25 -7.99 -10.19
N TRP A 277 9.67 -8.93 -11.02
CA TRP A 277 8.98 -10.20 -11.22
C TRP A 277 9.07 -11.10 -9.97
N SER A 278 10.29 -11.29 -9.44
CA SER A 278 10.53 -12.20 -8.30
C SER A 278 9.82 -11.76 -7.02
N ASP A 279 9.78 -10.46 -6.72
CA ASP A 279 9.19 -9.87 -5.51
C ASP A 279 7.87 -9.12 -5.82
N TRP A 280 7.13 -9.52 -6.87
CA TRP A 280 5.96 -8.78 -7.40
C TRP A 280 4.92 -8.40 -6.34
N GLN A 281 4.58 -9.30 -5.42
CA GLN A 281 3.58 -9.02 -4.36
C GLN A 281 3.93 -7.79 -3.51
N ARG A 282 5.22 -7.50 -3.36
CA ARG A 282 5.70 -6.35 -2.60
C ARG A 282 5.63 -5.05 -3.42
N TYR A 283 5.90 -5.14 -4.72
CA TYR A 283 5.90 -3.98 -5.61
C TYR A 283 4.52 -3.66 -6.18
N ARG A 284 3.58 -4.61 -6.17
CA ARG A 284 2.24 -4.47 -6.77
C ARG A 284 1.53 -3.22 -6.29
N GLU A 285 1.66 -2.89 -5.00
CA GLU A 285 0.99 -1.73 -4.40
C GLU A 285 1.54 -0.44 -5.01
N THR A 286 2.86 -0.28 -5.06
CA THR A 286 3.52 0.87 -5.70
C THR A 286 3.22 0.94 -7.20
N VAL A 287 3.29 -0.19 -7.92
CA VAL A 287 2.99 -0.24 -9.36
C VAL A 287 1.52 0.05 -9.64
N SER A 288 0.60 -0.38 -8.77
CA SER A 288 -0.83 -0.08 -8.90
C SER A 288 -1.12 1.41 -8.77
N ARG A 289 -0.34 2.15 -7.96
CA ARG A 289 -0.41 3.60 -7.85
C ARG A 289 0.08 4.29 -9.13
N MET A 290 1.18 3.80 -9.71
CA MET A 290 1.69 4.27 -11.01
C MET A 290 0.72 4.07 -12.17
N ARG A 291 -0.25 3.13 -12.06
CA ARG A 291 -1.23 2.89 -13.12
C ARG A 291 -2.08 4.13 -13.39
N ILE A 292 -2.46 4.87 -12.34
CA ILE A 292 -3.32 6.04 -12.48
C ILE A 292 -2.65 7.10 -13.38
N PRO A 293 -1.46 7.66 -13.06
CA PRO A 293 -0.82 8.68 -13.90
C PRO A 293 -0.48 8.18 -15.29
N LEU A 294 -0.12 6.89 -15.44
CA LEU A 294 0.12 6.30 -16.77
C LEU A 294 -1.15 6.29 -17.62
N VAL A 295 -2.30 5.94 -17.04
CA VAL A 295 -3.59 6.00 -17.75
C VAL A 295 -3.95 7.45 -18.06
N THR A 296 -3.75 8.39 -17.13
CA THR A 296 -4.00 9.83 -17.37
C THR A 296 -3.15 10.35 -18.53
N LEU A 297 -1.84 10.06 -18.53
CA LEU A 297 -0.92 10.42 -19.61
C LEU A 297 -1.34 9.77 -20.94
N ALA A 298 -1.71 8.49 -20.94
CA ALA A 298 -2.17 7.80 -22.13
C ALA A 298 -3.46 8.44 -22.69
N VAL A 299 -4.40 8.84 -21.83
CA VAL A 299 -5.62 9.55 -22.22
C VAL A 299 -5.31 10.93 -22.80
N VAL A 300 -4.41 11.69 -22.18
CA VAL A 300 -3.98 13.00 -22.71
C VAL A 300 -3.29 12.85 -24.07
N VAL A 301 -2.37 11.89 -24.20
CA VAL A 301 -1.70 11.59 -25.48
C VAL A 301 -2.72 11.16 -26.55
N ALA A 302 -3.66 10.29 -26.21
CA ALA A 302 -4.74 9.89 -27.11
C ALA A 302 -5.60 11.11 -27.50
N ALA A 303 -5.96 11.97 -26.55
CA ALA A 303 -6.72 13.18 -26.82
C ALA A 303 -5.98 14.11 -27.79
N TYR A 304 -4.65 14.26 -27.66
CA TYR A 304 -3.85 14.95 -28.67
C TYR A 304 -3.99 14.27 -30.02
N LEU A 305 -3.69 12.97 -30.11
CA LEU A 305 -3.74 12.19 -31.37
C LEU A 305 -5.09 12.27 -32.10
N PHE A 306 -6.21 12.23 -31.37
CA PHE A 306 -7.57 12.17 -31.94
C PHE A 306 -8.25 13.52 -32.11
N VAL A 307 -7.73 14.61 -31.53
CA VAL A 307 -8.32 15.94 -31.65
C VAL A 307 -7.39 16.82 -32.49
N PRO A 308 -7.62 16.93 -33.81
CA PRO A 308 -6.72 17.65 -34.72
C PRO A 308 -6.54 19.11 -34.36
N TRP A 309 -7.55 19.74 -33.73
CA TRP A 309 -7.44 21.13 -33.28
C TRP A 309 -6.36 21.30 -32.21
N LEU A 310 -6.11 20.29 -31.36
CA LEU A 310 -5.07 20.35 -30.33
C LEU A 310 -3.66 20.34 -30.90
N HIS A 311 -3.46 19.91 -32.15
CA HIS A 311 -2.15 19.87 -32.80
C HIS A 311 -1.66 21.22 -33.33
N GLY A 312 -2.45 22.28 -33.17
CA GLY A 312 -2.15 23.58 -33.75
C GLY A 312 -2.75 23.69 -35.15
N GLY A 313 -3.43 24.81 -35.38
CA GLY A 313 -4.08 25.11 -36.65
C GLY A 313 -3.13 25.05 -37.84
N LYS A 314 -3.73 24.94 -39.02
CA LYS A 314 -3.20 24.68 -40.37
C LYS A 314 -2.03 25.56 -40.85
N ASP A 315 -1.55 26.47 -40.02
CA ASP A 315 -0.47 27.38 -40.35
C ASP A 315 0.83 26.61 -40.06
N GLY A 316 1.46 26.09 -41.12
CA GLY A 316 2.57 25.12 -41.13
C GLY A 316 3.87 25.48 -40.40
N THR A 317 3.80 26.28 -39.35
CA THR A 317 4.87 26.64 -38.42
C THR A 317 5.08 25.56 -37.35
N GLY A 318 5.43 24.36 -37.80
CA GLY A 318 6.08 23.30 -37.02
C GLY A 318 5.29 22.68 -35.86
N PRO A 319 5.75 21.51 -35.35
CA PRO A 319 5.09 20.80 -34.26
C PRO A 319 5.16 21.62 -32.95
N LEU A 320 4.12 22.42 -32.72
CA LEU A 320 3.88 23.18 -31.49
C LEU A 320 3.91 22.28 -30.24
N GLY A 321 3.61 20.98 -30.37
CA GLY A 321 3.77 20.02 -29.27
C GLY A 321 5.24 19.87 -28.85
N ALA A 322 6.18 19.76 -29.79
CA ALA A 322 7.59 19.65 -29.47
C ALA A 322 8.16 20.98 -28.97
N SER A 323 7.74 22.12 -29.53
CA SER A 323 8.24 23.42 -29.09
C SER A 323 7.64 23.86 -27.76
N VAL A 324 6.37 23.57 -27.45
CA VAL A 324 5.78 23.86 -26.13
C VAL A 324 6.32 22.92 -25.07
N VAL A 325 6.51 21.62 -25.37
CA VAL A 325 7.15 20.72 -24.42
C VAL A 325 8.62 21.08 -24.23
N ASN A 326 9.38 21.36 -25.28
CA ASN A 326 10.79 21.78 -25.15
C ASN A 326 10.93 23.17 -24.55
N ARG A 327 9.99 24.09 -24.78
CA ARG A 327 9.97 25.41 -24.15
C ARG A 327 9.51 25.29 -22.72
N ALA A 328 8.49 24.50 -22.40
CA ALA A 328 8.10 24.23 -21.03
C ALA A 328 9.24 23.51 -20.29
N MET A 329 9.90 22.52 -20.89
CA MET A 329 11.11 21.91 -20.33
C MET A 329 12.23 22.92 -20.18
N GLY A 330 12.46 23.78 -21.17
CA GLY A 330 13.50 24.81 -21.12
C GLY A 330 13.21 25.90 -20.08
N THR A 331 11.94 26.30 -19.92
CA THR A 331 11.51 27.28 -18.89
C THR A 331 11.49 26.61 -17.51
N LEU A 332 11.23 25.30 -17.45
CA LEU A 332 11.38 24.50 -16.24
C LEU A 332 12.87 24.37 -15.90
N GLU A 333 13.76 24.17 -16.88
CA GLU A 333 15.21 24.16 -16.72
C GLU A 333 15.78 25.53 -16.32
N GLU A 334 15.19 26.62 -16.81
CA GLU A 334 15.57 27.98 -16.39
C GLU A 334 15.05 28.27 -14.96
N ASN A 335 13.79 27.98 -14.66
CA ASN A 335 13.17 28.33 -13.38
C ASN A 335 13.51 27.37 -12.23
N LEU A 336 13.70 26.07 -12.49
CA LEU A 336 14.20 25.12 -11.48
C LEU A 336 15.73 25.09 -11.42
N GLY A 337 16.41 25.91 -12.23
CA GLY A 337 17.81 25.67 -12.58
C GLY A 337 17.95 24.34 -13.31
N SER A 338 19.10 24.09 -13.94
CA SER A 338 19.38 22.77 -14.49
C SER A 338 18.98 21.74 -13.42
N PRO A 339 18.15 20.73 -13.69
CA PRO A 339 17.81 19.72 -12.70
C PRO A 339 19.09 19.06 -12.16
N ARG A 340 20.20 19.12 -12.92
CA ARG A 340 21.53 18.78 -12.43
C ARG A 340 22.05 19.73 -11.36
N ALA A 341 21.85 21.04 -11.46
CA ALA A 341 22.25 22.01 -10.46
C ALA A 341 21.50 21.83 -9.13
N ALA A 342 20.17 21.66 -9.15
CA ALA A 342 19.41 21.38 -7.93
C ALA A 342 19.78 20.02 -7.30
N VAL A 343 20.00 19.00 -8.14
CA VAL A 343 20.50 17.69 -7.69
C VAL A 343 21.94 17.78 -7.18
N ASP A 344 22.80 18.56 -7.83
CA ASP A 344 24.20 18.78 -7.42
C ASP A 344 24.29 19.61 -6.15
N GLU A 345 23.39 20.56 -5.94
CA GLU A 345 23.29 21.34 -4.70
C GLU A 345 22.79 20.46 -3.57
N GLY A 346 21.79 19.61 -3.82
CA GLY A 346 21.38 18.55 -2.90
C GLY A 346 22.50 17.55 -2.59
N LEU A 347 23.27 17.14 -3.61
CA LEU A 347 24.45 16.26 -3.46
C LEU A 347 25.60 16.95 -2.72
N LYS A 348 25.79 18.26 -2.93
CA LYS A 348 26.77 19.08 -2.19
C LYS A 348 26.37 19.22 -0.74
N ALA A 349 25.10 19.52 -0.45
CA ALA A 349 24.57 19.57 0.92
C ALA A 349 24.66 18.19 1.61
N ALA A 350 24.38 17.12 0.88
CA ALA A 350 24.57 15.76 1.40
C ALA A 350 26.06 15.45 1.65
N ARG A 351 26.96 15.85 0.75
CA ARG A 351 28.41 15.68 0.93
C ARG A 351 28.96 16.53 2.08
N SER A 352 28.51 17.77 2.25
CA SER A 352 28.92 18.61 3.37
C SER A 352 28.46 17.99 4.68
N TRP A 353 27.21 17.54 4.74
CA TRP A 353 26.67 16.82 5.89
C TRP A 353 27.44 15.52 6.20
N LEU A 354 27.85 14.77 5.16
CA LEU A 354 28.70 13.57 5.30
C LEU A 354 30.10 13.89 5.84
N ARG A 355 30.67 15.06 5.52
CA ARG A 355 31.97 15.49 6.06
C ARG A 355 31.87 15.96 7.51
N GLU A 356 30.72 16.53 7.89
CA GLU A 356 30.47 17.00 9.25
C GLU A 356 30.15 15.88 10.24
N MET A 357 29.88 14.65 9.77
CA MET A 357 29.78 13.52 10.69
C MET A 357 31.14 13.24 11.33
N PRO A 358 31.28 13.39 12.66
CA PRO A 358 32.49 13.01 13.35
C PRO A 358 32.66 11.49 13.16
N LEU A 359 33.69 11.13 12.40
CA LEU A 359 34.11 9.74 12.30
C LEU A 359 34.47 9.29 13.73
N PRO A 360 33.97 8.13 14.20
CA PRO A 360 34.36 7.61 15.49
C PRO A 360 35.88 7.44 15.46
N VAL A 361 36.57 8.21 16.29
CA VAL A 361 38.02 8.06 16.50
C VAL A 361 38.20 6.61 16.94
N PRO A 362 39.02 5.81 16.22
CA PRO A 362 39.28 4.44 16.64
C PRO A 362 39.76 4.51 18.09
N SER A 363 38.99 3.92 19.00
CA SER A 363 39.40 3.77 20.38
C SER A 363 40.77 3.10 20.34
N SER A 364 41.78 3.83 20.81
CA SER A 364 43.15 3.34 20.93
C SER A 364 43.10 1.91 21.48
N PRO A 365 43.85 0.96 20.90
CA PRO A 365 43.92 -0.38 21.46
C PRO A 365 44.22 -0.24 22.96
N PRO A 366 43.51 -0.98 23.84
CA PRO A 366 43.78 -0.90 25.27
C PRO A 366 45.27 -1.14 25.45
N ASP A 367 45.95 -0.16 26.04
CA ASP A 367 47.36 -0.28 26.38
C ASP A 367 47.53 -1.61 27.08
N SER A 368 48.25 -2.51 26.42
CA SER A 368 48.69 -3.76 27.00
C SER A 368 49.68 -3.38 28.10
N ASP A 369 49.14 -3.02 29.26
CA ASP A 369 49.87 -2.69 30.46
C ASP A 369 50.51 -4.00 30.94
N GLY A 370 51.65 -4.30 30.31
CA GLY A 370 52.49 -5.45 30.58
C GLY A 370 53.04 -5.31 31.98
N THR A 371 52.27 -5.76 32.96
CA THR A 371 52.70 -5.98 34.33
C THR A 371 53.67 -7.16 34.34
N ASN A 372 54.90 -6.93 33.87
CA ASN A 372 56.05 -7.73 34.27
C ASN A 372 56.34 -7.41 35.73
N GLN A 373 55.58 -8.03 36.63
CA GLN A 373 55.87 -8.04 38.07
C GLN A 373 56.89 -9.16 38.32
N PRO A 374 58.16 -8.86 38.63
CA PRO A 374 59.13 -9.89 38.98
C PRO A 374 58.73 -10.51 40.32
N ALA A 375 58.54 -11.82 40.32
CA ALA A 375 58.27 -12.61 41.50
C ALA A 375 59.45 -12.49 42.49
N HIS A 376 59.17 -11.91 43.66
CA HIS A 376 60.04 -11.98 44.82
C HIS A 376 60.24 -13.44 45.22
N GLY A 377 61.44 -13.97 44.96
CA GLY A 377 61.93 -15.19 45.58
C GLY A 377 62.15 -14.96 47.07
N ARG A 378 61.41 -15.69 47.90
CA ARG A 378 61.57 -15.75 49.34
C ARG A 378 62.16 -17.12 49.72
N GLY A 379 63.33 -17.06 50.36
CA GLY A 379 63.78 -18.02 51.37
C GLY A 379 64.96 -18.91 50.98
N PRO A 380 65.51 -19.65 51.96
CA PRO A 380 65.40 -19.49 53.42
C PRO A 380 66.53 -18.65 54.04
#